data_AF-A0AAW6NJU8-F1
#
_entry.id   AF-A0AAW6NJU8-F1
#
_cell.length_a   1.000
_cell.length_b   1.000
_cell.length_c   1.000
_cell.angle_alpha   90.00
_cell.angle_beta   90.00
_cell.angle_gamma   90.00
#
_symmetry.space_group_name_H-M   'P 1'
#
loop_
_entity.id
_entity.type
_entity.pdbx_description
1 polymer ?
#
loop_
_entity_poly.entity_id
_entity_poly.type
_entity_poly.pdbx_seq_one_letter_code
_entity_poly.pdbx_strand_id
1 'polypeptide(L)' 'MADFSSTNKTSTFEEWHEQLMDYADLRGGSAADAEAWRDDYDAGKTPVDAYCDEWGED' A
#
# COMPACT_ATOMS: atom_id res chain seq x y z
N MET A 1 2.16 -13.69 -9.24
CA MET A 1 1.43 -12.41 -9.09
C MET A 1 1.80 -11.92 -7.71
N ALA A 2 2.21 -10.66 -7.55
CA ALA A 2 2.40 -10.11 -6.23
C ALA A 2 1.03 -10.05 -5.54
N ASP A 3 0.87 -10.71 -4.40
CA ASP A 3 -0.35 -10.67 -3.61
C ASP A 3 -0.37 -9.37 -2.79
N PHE A 4 -0.87 -8.27 -3.37
CA PHE A 4 -1.02 -6.97 -2.71
C PHE A 4 -2.11 -6.96 -1.62
N SER A 5 -2.25 -8.06 -0.90
CA SER A 5 -3.19 -8.30 0.20
C SER A 5 -2.49 -8.43 1.55
N SER A 6 -1.19 -8.13 1.62
CA SER A 6 -0.47 -8.02 2.89
C SER A 6 -1.13 -6.99 3.81
N THR A 7 -1.10 -7.25 5.12
CA THR A 7 -1.56 -6.33 6.17
C THR A 7 -0.57 -6.35 7.32
N ASN A 8 -0.76 -5.49 8.32
CA ASN A 8 0.05 -5.46 9.54
C ASN A 8 0.06 -6.77 10.36
N LYS A 9 -0.80 -7.73 10.03
CA LYS A 9 -0.84 -9.06 10.67
C LYS A 9 -0.04 -10.12 9.91
N THR A 10 0.21 -9.92 8.63
CA THR A 10 0.78 -10.94 7.74
C THR A 10 2.18 -10.62 7.26
N SER A 11 2.55 -9.34 7.23
CA SER A 11 3.82 -8.86 6.69
C SER A 11 4.31 -7.66 7.51
N THR A 12 5.59 -7.33 7.37
CA THR A 12 6.14 -6.11 7.96
C THR A 12 5.73 -4.86 7.18
N PHE A 13 5.88 -3.69 7.79
CA PHE A 13 5.61 -2.42 7.12
C PHE A 13 6.48 -2.21 5.88
N GLU A 14 7.76 -2.60 5.92
CA GLU A 14 8.66 -2.52 4.77
C GLU A 14 8.14 -3.37 3.60
N GLU A 15 7.82 -4.65 3.83
CA GLU A 15 7.28 -5.53 2.79
C GLU A 15 5.92 -5.04 2.26
N TRP A 16 5.07 -4.51 3.12
CA TRP A 16 3.78 -3.93 2.72
C TRP A 16 3.99 -2.67 1.87
N HIS A 17 4.94 -1.82 2.25
CA HIS A 17 5.26 -0.58 1.55
C HIS A 17 5.95 -0.83 0.21
N GLU A 18 6.82 -1.83 0.11
CA GLU A 18 7.40 -2.28 -1.16
C GLU A 18 6.31 -2.71 -2.15
N GLN A 19 5.32 -3.46 -1.67
CA GLN A 19 4.18 -3.86 -2.49
C GLN A 19 3.31 -2.67 -2.90
N LEU A 20 3.10 -1.70 -2.00
CA LEU A 20 2.39 -0.47 -2.32
C LEU A 20 3.12 0.34 -3.40
N MET A 21 4.45 0.45 -3.32
CA MET A 21 5.26 1.14 -4.31
C MET A 21 5.17 0.47 -5.68
N ASP A 22 5.25 -0.87 -5.74
CA ASP A 22 5.07 -1.63 -6.98
C ASP A 22 3.66 -1.43 -7.56
N TYR A 23 2.63 -1.44 -6.69
CA TYR A 23 1.24 -1.18 -7.09
C TYR A 23 1.03 0.24 -7.64
N ALA A 24 1.62 1.24 -6.98
CA ALA A 24 1.57 2.63 -7.40
C ALA A 24 2.28 2.83 -8.75
N ASP A 25 3.46 2.24 -8.94
CA ASP A 25 4.22 2.31 -10.20
C ASP A 25 3.42 1.71 -11.37
N LEU A 26 2.76 0.57 -11.15
CA LEU A 26 1.88 -0.06 -12.15
C LEU A 26 0.71 0.83 -12.58
N ARG A 27 0.20 1.69 -11.69
CA ARG A 27 -0.86 2.67 -11.97
C ARG A 27 -0.34 4.02 -12.46
N GLY A 28 0.98 4.20 -12.52
CA GLY A 28 1.63 5.47 -12.87
C GLY A 28 1.64 6.52 -11.75
N GLY A 29 1.35 6.10 -10.52
CA GLY A 29 1.47 6.91 -9.31
C GLY A 29 2.81 6.68 -8.59
N SER A 30 2.95 7.28 -7.41
CA SER A 30 4.10 7.04 -6.52
C SER A 30 3.65 6.99 -5.08
N ALA A 31 4.09 5.96 -4.37
CA ALA A 31 3.90 5.78 -2.94
C ALA A 31 5.26 5.73 -2.21
N ALA A 32 6.20 6.60 -2.61
CA ALA A 32 7.54 6.61 -2.00
C ALA A 32 7.55 7.11 -0.55
N ASP A 33 6.52 7.86 -0.15
CA ASP A 33 6.43 8.53 1.14
C ASP A 33 5.91 7.59 2.22
N ALA A 34 6.79 6.78 2.80
CA ALA A 34 6.41 5.71 3.72
C ALA A 34 5.67 6.19 4.97
N GLU A 35 6.02 7.36 5.48
CA GLU A 35 5.35 7.94 6.63
C GLU A 35 3.88 8.30 6.35
N ALA A 36 3.52 8.65 5.11
CA ALA A 36 2.13 8.90 4.72
C ALA A 36 1.26 7.64 4.83
N TRP A 37 1.83 6.47 4.52
CA TRP A 37 1.12 5.19 4.50
C TRP A 37 1.17 4.40 5.80
N ARG A 38 1.85 4.94 6.81
CA ARG A 38 2.05 4.26 8.09
C ARG A 38 0.74 4.09 8.86
N ASP A 39 -0.16 5.07 8.74
CA ASP A 39 -1.48 5.04 9.38
C ASP A 39 -2.38 3.97 8.73
N ASP A 40 -2.41 3.89 7.40
CA ASP A 40 -3.16 2.86 6.67
C ASP A 40 -2.68 1.45 6.99
N TYR A 41 -1.37 1.27 7.09
CA TYR A 41 -0.79 0.01 7.54
C TYR A 41 -1.22 -0.32 8.97
N ASP A 42 -1.16 0.63 9.91
CA ASP A 42 -1.57 0.41 11.31
C ASP A 42 -3.08 0.12 11.43
N ALA A 43 -3.90 0.75 10.58
CA ALA A 43 -5.32 0.44 10.42
C ALA A 43 -5.57 -0.98 9.88
N GLY A 44 -4.52 -1.66 9.37
CA GLY A 44 -4.59 -3.01 8.84
C GLY A 44 -5.16 -3.06 7.42
N LYS A 45 -5.09 -1.96 6.67
CA LYS A 45 -5.46 -1.91 5.26
C LYS A 45 -4.45 -2.67 4.40
N THR A 46 -4.91 -3.13 3.24
CA THR A 46 -4.02 -3.69 2.22
C THR A 46 -3.41 -2.55 1.38
N PRO A 47 -2.26 -2.78 0.71
CA PRO A 47 -1.66 -1.79 -0.19
C PRO A 47 -2.65 -1.27 -1.24
N VAL A 48 -3.48 -2.16 -1.78
CA VAL A 48 -4.51 -1.80 -2.76
C VAL A 48 -5.58 -0.90 -2.14
N ASP A 49 -6.07 -1.24 -0.96
CA ASP A 49 -7.11 -0.48 -0.27
C ASP A 49 -6.61 0.92 0.10
N ALA A 50 -5.39 1.01 0.66
CA ALA A 50 -4.74 2.29 0.97
C ALA A 50 -4.57 3.16 -0.28
N TYR A 51 -4.06 2.58 -1.37
CA TYR A 51 -3.87 3.32 -2.62
C TYR A 51 -5.22 3.79 -3.21
N CYS A 52 -6.24 2.93 -3.23
CA CYS A 52 -7.56 3.31 -3.73
C CYS A 52 -8.27 4.35 -2.84
N ASP A 53 -8.03 4.34 -1.53
CA ASP A 53 -8.58 5.32 -0.59
C ASP A 53 -7.98 6.72 -0.82
N GLU A 54 -6.67 6.81 -1.05
CA GLU A 54 -6.01 8.10 -1.34
C GLU A 54 -6.36 8.64 -2.73
N TRP A 55 -6.37 7.78 -3.75
CA TRP A 55 -6.46 8.23 -5.14
C TRP A 55 -7.87 8.18 -5.72
N GLY A 56 -8.81 7.46 -5.10
CA GLY A 56 -10.21 7.34 -5.52
C GLY A 56 -10.37 6.80 -6.94
N GLU A 57 -10.82 5.57 -7.11
CA GLU A 57 -11.31 5.15 -8.43
C GLU A 57 -12.63 5.91 -8.71
N ASP A 58 -12.60 6.87 -9.66
CA ASP A 58 -13.82 7.47 -10.25
C ASP A 58 -14.66 6.42 -11.00
#